data_AF-A0A932A4A1-F1
#
_entry.id   AF-A0A932A4A1-F1
#
_cell.length_a   1.000
_cell.length_b   1.000
_cell.length_c   1.000
_cell.angle_alpha   90.00
_cell.angle_beta   90.00
_cell.angle_gamma   90.00
#
_symmetry.space_group_name_H-M   'P 1'
#
loop_
_entity.id
_entity.type
_entity.pdbx_description
1 polymer ?
#
loop_
_entity_poly.entity_id
_entity_poly.type
_entity_poly.pdbx_seq_one_letter_code
_entity_poly.pdbx_strand_id
1 'polypeptide(L)'
;MRKALLILGVSLVVLITFAFVEVYLFLHTTPTQEKSEQIIEVPQGAPFRRIAKNLKVKGIITNEIKFYFLARLKGNLTSIKA
;
A
#
# COMPACT_ATOMS: atom_id res chain seq x y z
N MET A 1 -21.57 -29.94 14.92
CA MET A 1 -21.04 -29.65 13.55
C MET A 1 -21.70 -28.45 12.87
N ARG A 2 -23.04 -28.35 12.79
CA ARG A 2 -23.73 -27.18 12.17
C ARG A 2 -23.36 -25.81 12.77
N LYS A 3 -23.28 -25.72 14.11
CA LYS A 3 -22.84 -24.48 14.81
C LYS A 3 -21.38 -24.12 14.52
N ALA A 4 -20.49 -25.12 14.41
CA ALA A 4 -19.09 -24.90 14.10
C ALA A 4 -18.89 -24.40 12.65
N LEU A 5 -19.67 -24.93 11.70
CA LEU A 5 -19.68 -24.44 10.32
C LEU A 5 -20.19 -23.00 10.22
N LEU A 6 -21.23 -22.65 10.99
CA LEU A 6 -21.71 -21.26 11.07
C LEU A 6 -20.65 -20.32 11.66
N ILE A 7 -19.97 -20.73 12.74
CA ILE A 7 -18.91 -19.93 13.36
C ILE A 7 -17.74 -19.72 12.38
N LEU A 8 -17.31 -20.76 11.67
CA LEU A 8 -16.27 -20.67 10.64
C LEU A 8 -16.68 -19.75 9.48
N GLY A 9 -17.93 -19.87 9.03
CA GLY A 9 -18.46 -19.00 7.98
C GLY A 9 -18.47 -17.53 8.42
N VAL A 10 -18.95 -17.25 9.63
CA VAL A 10 -18.97 -15.88 10.18
C VAL A 10 -17.55 -15.35 10.38
N SER A 11 -16.61 -16.15 10.90
CA SER A 11 -15.23 -15.69 11.08
C SER A 11 -14.56 -15.37 9.74
N LEU A 12 -14.83 -16.16 8.70
CA LEU A 12 -14.30 -15.92 7.37
C LEU A 12 -14.85 -14.61 6.79
N VAL A 13 -16.15 -14.36 6.93
CA VAL A 13 -16.77 -13.11 6.48
C VAL A 13 -16.14 -11.92 7.18
N VAL A 14 -15.98 -11.96 8.51
CA VAL A 14 -15.34 -10.88 9.29
C VAL A 14 -13.91 -10.60 8.83
N LEU A 15 -13.12 -11.65 8.57
CA LEU A 15 -11.75 -11.50 8.05
C LEU A 15 -11.74 -10.85 6.66
N ILE A 16 -12.68 -11.23 5.79
CA ILE A 16 -12.81 -10.64 4.46
C ILE A 16 -13.19 -9.16 4.57
N THR A 17 -14.20 -8.81 5.37
CA THR A 17 -14.58 -7.39 5.55
C THR A 17 -13.44 -6.58 6.15
N PHE A 18 -12.71 -7.11 7.13
CA PHE A 18 -11.55 -6.43 7.71
C PHE A 18 -10.47 -6.17 6.66
N ALA A 19 -10.15 -7.16 5.81
CA ALA A 19 -9.19 -6.99 4.72
C ALA A 19 -9.65 -5.93 3.70
N PHE A 20 -10.94 -5.91 3.35
CA PHE A 20 -11.51 -4.89 2.48
C PHE A 20 -11.41 -3.48 3.07
N VAL A 21 -11.70 -3.32 4.37
CA VAL A 21 -11.58 -2.03 5.06
C VAL A 21 -10.13 -1.54 5.06
N GLU A 22 -9.16 -2.41 5.32
CA GLU A 22 -7.74 -2.06 5.28
C GLU A 22 -7.27 -1.58 3.91
N VAL A 23 -7.71 -2.25 2.83
CA VAL A 23 -7.42 -1.85 1.46
C VAL A 23 -8.10 -0.53 1.12
N TYR A 24 -9.38 -0.37 1.49
CA TYR A 24 -10.14 0.85 1.25
C TYR A 24 -9.50 2.06 1.94
N LEU A 25 -9.15 1.92 3.22
CA LEU A 25 -8.46 2.94 3.98
C LEU A 25 -7.11 3.26 3.33
N PHE A 26 -6.31 2.26 2.96
CA PHE A 26 -5.01 2.52 2.32
C PHE A 26 -5.14 3.29 0.99
N LEU A 27 -6.19 3.07 0.21
CA LEU A 27 -6.40 3.74 -1.06
C LEU A 27 -6.99 5.15 -0.94
N HIS A 28 -7.77 5.43 0.12
CA HIS A 28 -8.50 6.70 0.27
C HIS A 28 -7.98 7.60 1.40
N THR A 29 -7.16 7.08 2.30
CA THR A 29 -6.50 7.92 3.31
C THR A 29 -5.22 8.49 2.73
N THR A 30 -5.22 9.81 2.52
CA THR A 30 -3.99 10.54 2.18
C THR A 30 -3.05 10.54 3.39
N PRO A 31 -1.75 10.22 3.21
CA PRO A 31 -0.77 10.18 4.29
C PRO A 31 -0.56 11.54 4.98
N THR A 32 -0.92 12.65 4.32
CA THR A 32 -0.76 14.02 4.86
C THR A 32 -1.81 14.94 4.24
N GLN A 33 -2.45 15.80 5.04
CA GLN A 33 -3.42 16.81 4.56
C GLN A 33 -2.72 18.07 4.04
N GLU A 34 -1.51 18.37 4.52
CA GLU A 34 -0.66 19.42 3.97
C GLU A 34 0.07 18.93 2.70
N LYS A 35 -0.25 19.56 1.56
CA LYS A 35 0.58 19.44 0.36
C LYS A 35 1.91 20.17 0.61
N SER A 36 2.87 19.46 1.17
CA SER A 36 4.26 19.89 1.18
C SER A 36 4.96 19.34 -0.07
N GLU A 37 5.46 20.22 -0.93
CA GLU A 37 6.33 19.82 -2.03
C GLU A 37 7.69 19.38 -1.45
N GLN A 38 7.94 18.08 -1.44
CA GLN A 38 9.26 17.53 -1.08
C GLN A 38 10.02 17.11 -2.33
N ILE A 39 11.20 17.70 -2.53
CA ILE A 39 12.15 17.25 -3.55
C ILE A 39 12.83 15.96 -3.04
N ILE A 40 12.82 14.95 -3.89
CA ILE A 40 13.35 13.62 -3.57
C ILE A 40 14.36 13.24 -4.65
N GLU A 41 15.60 13.04 -4.24
CA GLU A 41 16.62 12.51 -5.13
C GLU A 41 16.42 11.00 -5.29
N VAL A 42 16.17 10.58 -6.53
CA VAL A 42 16.09 9.18 -6.92
C VAL A 42 17.34 8.85 -7.72
N PRO A 43 18.28 8.05 -7.17
CA PRO A 43 19.46 7.68 -7.92
C PRO A 43 19.10 6.89 -9.18
N GLN A 44 19.75 7.21 -10.29
CA GLN A 44 19.51 6.55 -11.57
C GLN A 44 19.77 5.03 -11.45
N GLY A 45 18.87 4.22 -12.00
CA GLY A 45 18.95 2.76 -11.93
C GLY A 45 18.62 2.17 -10.55
N ALA A 46 18.17 2.97 -9.58
CA ALA A 46 17.74 2.45 -8.29
C ALA A 46 16.52 1.53 -8.47
N PRO A 47 16.52 0.32 -7.86
CA PRO A 47 15.37 -0.55 -7.93
C PRO A 47 14.18 0.11 -7.23
N PHE A 48 12.99 -0.04 -7.80
CA PHE A 48 11.76 0.56 -7.26
C PHE A 48 11.56 0.28 -5.76
N ARG A 49 11.95 -0.91 -5.28
CA ARG A 49 11.89 -1.27 -3.86
C ARG A 49 12.72 -0.32 -2.97
N ARG A 50 13.89 0.13 -3.44
CA ARG A 50 14.75 1.10 -2.75
C ARG A 50 14.13 2.50 -2.77
N ILE A 51 13.50 2.88 -3.88
CA ILE A 51 12.72 4.12 -3.98
C ILE A 51 11.57 4.11 -2.97
N ALA A 52 10.76 3.06 -2.95
CA ALA A 52 9.65 2.90 -1.99
C ALA A 52 10.13 2.97 -0.53
N LYS A 53 11.26 2.31 -0.21
CA LYS A 53 11.85 2.39 1.13
C LYS A 53 12.22 3.83 1.51
N ASN A 54 12.87 4.57 0.60
CA ASN A 54 13.24 5.97 0.84
C ASN A 54 12.01 6.87 1.01
N LEU A 55 10.96 6.65 0.22
CA LEU A 55 9.68 7.37 0.36
C LEU A 55 9.03 7.12 1.71
N LYS A 56 9.10 5.88 2.21
CA LYS A 56 8.56 5.51 3.53
C LYS A 56 9.33 6.20 4.66
N VAL A 57 10.67 6.20 4.59
CA VAL A 57 11.53 6.87 5.59
C VAL A 57 11.25 8.37 5.65
N LYS A 58 10.96 9.00 4.51
CA LYS A 58 10.57 10.41 4.43
C LYS A 58 9.12 10.70 4.82
N GLY A 59 8.33 9.67 5.17
CA GLY A 59 6.91 9.81 5.52
C GLY A 59 5.97 10.10 4.35
N ILE A 60 6.48 10.08 3.11
CA ILE A 60 5.70 10.38 1.90
C ILE A 60 4.69 9.25 1.61
N ILE A 61 5.06 8.01 1.93
CA ILE A 61 4.18 6.85 1.86
C ILE A 61 4.12 6.14 3.21
N THR A 62 2.97 5.53 3.53
CA THR A 62 2.77 4.81 4.79
C THR A 62 3.39 3.41 4.78
N ASN A 63 3.36 2.72 3.64
CA ASN A 63 3.79 1.33 3.53
C ASN A 63 4.48 1.03 2.19
N GLU A 64 5.75 0.62 2.25
CA GLU A 64 6.58 0.29 1.10
C GLU A 64 6.05 -0.90 0.28
N ILE A 65 5.47 -1.92 0.94
CA ILE A 65 4.98 -3.13 0.29
C ILE A 65 3.69 -2.81 -0.46
N LYS A 66 2.74 -2.15 0.21
CA LYS A 66 1.46 -1.76 -0.41
C LYS A 66 1.72 -0.82 -1.60
N PHE A 67 2.68 0.10 -1.48
CA PHE A 67 3.09 0.99 -2.58
C PHE A 67 3.74 0.24 -3.75
N TYR A 68 4.62 -0.73 -3.47
CA TYR A 68 5.22 -1.59 -4.50
C TYR A 68 4.16 -2.35 -5.29
N PHE A 69 3.19 -2.98 -4.61
CA PHE A 69 2.11 -3.71 -5.28
C PHE A 69 1.21 -2.76 -6.09
N LEU A 70 0.91 -1.58 -5.56
CA LEU A 70 0.12 -0.58 -6.28
C LEU A 70 0.81 -0.13 -7.57
N ALA A 71 2.12 0.11 -7.54
CA ALA A 71 2.89 0.46 -8.73
C ALA A 71 3.01 -0.71 -9.72
N ARG A 72 3.10 -1.95 -9.23
CA ARG A 72 3.07 -3.17 -10.05
C ARG A 72 1.75 -3.33 -10.77
N LEU A 73 0.63 -3.16 -10.06
CA LEU A 73 -0.72 -3.25 -10.62
C LEU A 73 -0.99 -2.16 -11.65
N LYS A 74 -0.49 -0.94 -11.43
CA LYS A 74 -0.62 0.16 -12.39
C LYS A 74 0.33 0.04 -13.60
N GLY A 75 1.20 -0.97 -13.67
CA GLY A 75 2.16 -1.13 -14.75
C GLY A 75 3.31 -0.11 -14.75
N ASN A 76 3.45 0.67 -13.68
CA ASN A 76 4.37 1.83 -13.64
C ASN A 76 5.72 1.53 -13.00
N LEU A 77 6.05 0.26 -12.71
CA LEU A 77 7.33 -0.10 -12.09
C LEU A 77 8.56 0.35 -12.88
N THR A 78 8.47 0.35 -14.21
CA THR A 78 9.55 0.72 -15.15
C THR A 78 9.38 2.10 -15.76
N SER A 79 8.22 2.74 -15.56
CA SER A 79 7.90 4.07 -16.12
C SER A 79 8.42 5.21 -15.25
N ILE A 80 8.96 4.94 -14.06
CA ILE A 80 9.56 5.98 -13.23
C ILE A 80 10.87 6.41 -13.88
N LYS A 81 10.83 7.56 -14.56
CA LYS A 81 12.01 8.25 -15.07
C LYS A 81 12.65 9.01 -13.91
N ALA A 82 13.93 8.76 -13.67
CA ALA A 82 14.80 9.61 -12.87
C ALA A 82 15.39 10.70 -13.77
#